data_AF-A0A973CG75-F1
#
_entry.id   AF-A0A973CG75-F1
#
_cell.length_a   1.000
_cell.length_b   1.000
_cell.length_c   1.000
_cell.angle_alpha   90.00
_cell.angle_beta   90.00
_cell.angle_gamma   90.00
#
_symmetry.space_group_name_H-M   'P 1'
#
loop_
_entity.id
_entity.type
_entity.pdbx_description
1 polymer ?
#
loop_
_entity_poly.entity_id
_entity_poly.type
_entity_poly.pdbx_seq_one_letter_code
_entity_poly.pdbx_strand_id
1 'polypeptide(L)'
;MVIASDTIIGAKAALDGILAIQKTIYNYNDKPNINRNEIKKIGADQLSHDIFGFIDKLKTVVSNLEPIIPAAWASNEECNTLKLEKEKAKDELNTSLAKYRELENKYNIQDLVRAEVKESIKSIISEELGAIIPTTVTSCMGKDMEKIVSKAVEDNNIKTSIQSYADITSKQQKKLVEEVKTVTTTKEVVSQVCRQMDTDNIERQKRKLNIIISNVPEPTSVKPREKYDEDMKFVKETAGIPQEDFEAFYRAGKPRTDGKPRPIIIKMVDRECVDYWTINGKGYKLENVTGYNDQQCWINKDLCKADREAAFFVREERKLRMNQSSETQTPK
;
A
#
# COMPACT_ATOMS: atom_id res chain seq x y z
N MET A 1 -13.22 -48.83 -6.94
CA MET A 1 -12.92 -49.05 -5.51
C MET A 1 -11.44 -48.82 -5.16
N VAL A 2 -10.49 -49.21 -6.03
CA VAL A 2 -9.04 -48.98 -5.82
C VAL A 2 -8.64 -47.48 -5.75
N ILE A 3 -9.23 -46.62 -6.58
CA ILE A 3 -8.91 -45.18 -6.65
C ILE A 3 -9.23 -44.42 -5.35
N ALA A 4 -10.27 -44.84 -4.62
CA ALA A 4 -10.64 -44.23 -3.33
C ALA A 4 -9.62 -44.58 -2.22
N SER A 5 -9.06 -45.79 -2.26
CA SER A 5 -8.05 -46.25 -1.29
C SER A 5 -6.77 -45.42 -1.40
N ASP A 6 -6.27 -45.19 -2.60
CA ASP A 6 -5.03 -44.42 -2.81
C ASP A 6 -5.18 -42.95 -2.42
N THR A 7 -6.38 -42.39 -2.62
CA THR A 7 -6.70 -41.01 -2.24
C THR A 7 -6.78 -40.86 -0.71
N ILE A 8 -7.37 -41.84 -0.01
CA ILE A 8 -7.44 -41.86 1.46
C ILE A 8 -6.04 -42.09 2.07
N ILE A 9 -5.22 -42.96 1.47
CA ILE A 9 -3.83 -43.17 1.87
C ILE A 9 -3.01 -41.87 1.70
N GLY A 10 -3.22 -41.15 0.59
CA GLY A 10 -2.58 -39.85 0.36
C GLY A 10 -2.99 -38.78 1.38
N ALA A 11 -4.28 -38.70 1.72
CA ALA A 11 -4.78 -37.77 2.74
C ALA A 11 -4.23 -38.09 4.13
N LYS A 12 -4.15 -39.37 4.50
CA LYS A 12 -3.57 -39.83 5.76
C LYS A 12 -2.08 -39.51 5.85
N ALA A 13 -1.31 -39.76 4.80
CA ALA A 13 0.10 -39.41 4.73
C ALA A 13 0.34 -37.89 4.85
N ALA A 14 -0.53 -37.07 4.27
CA ALA A 14 -0.48 -35.62 4.43
C ALA A 14 -0.78 -35.18 5.88
N LEU A 15 -1.77 -35.82 6.53
CA LEU A 15 -2.12 -35.56 7.93
C LEU A 15 -1.00 -35.96 8.90
N ASP A 16 -0.35 -37.11 8.68
CA ASP A 16 0.80 -37.55 9.46
C ASP A 16 2.00 -36.59 9.29
N GLY A 17 2.17 -36.02 8.09
CA GLY A 17 3.12 -34.93 7.83
C GLY A 17 2.81 -33.65 8.61
N ILE A 18 1.54 -33.25 8.69
CA ILE A 18 1.09 -32.11 9.51
C ILE A 18 1.45 -32.33 10.98
N LEU A 19 1.13 -33.51 11.52
CA LEU A 19 1.41 -33.83 12.92
C LEU A 19 2.91 -33.88 13.22
N ALA A 20 3.74 -34.32 12.26
CA ALA A 20 5.20 -34.29 12.40
C ALA A 20 5.75 -32.86 12.41
N ILE A 21 5.29 -31.98 11.51
CA ILE A 21 5.69 -30.56 11.48
C ILE A 21 5.24 -29.85 12.76
N GLN A 22 4.00 -30.11 13.20
CA GLN A 22 3.46 -29.54 14.43
C GLN A 22 4.25 -29.98 15.67
N LYS A 23 4.64 -31.27 15.76
CA LYS A 23 5.52 -31.77 16.82
C LYS A 23 6.89 -31.11 16.78
N THR A 24 7.46 -30.90 15.59
CA THR A 24 8.72 -30.18 15.44
C THR A 24 8.60 -28.74 15.96
N ILE A 25 7.56 -28.01 15.54
CA ILE A 25 7.30 -26.63 16.01
C ILE A 25 7.07 -26.59 17.53
N TYR A 26 6.32 -27.54 18.10
CA TYR A 26 6.07 -27.63 19.54
C TYR A 26 7.36 -27.91 20.32
N ASN A 27 8.20 -28.85 19.85
CA ASN A 27 9.49 -29.17 20.47
C ASN A 27 10.49 -28.00 20.41
N TYR A 28 10.32 -27.07 19.47
CA TYR A 28 11.08 -25.81 19.43
C TYR A 28 10.53 -24.76 20.41
N ASN A 29 9.21 -24.70 20.63
CA ASN A 29 8.59 -23.71 21.51
C ASN A 29 8.77 -23.99 23.02
N ASP A 30 9.02 -25.23 23.43
CA ASP A 30 9.27 -25.60 24.84
C ASP A 30 10.72 -25.35 25.30
N LYS A 31 11.59 -24.78 24.44
CA LYS A 31 12.94 -24.35 24.85
C LYS A 31 12.93 -22.85 25.13
N PRO A 32 13.00 -22.41 26.40
CA PRO A 32 12.79 -20.99 26.77
C PRO A 32 13.94 -20.04 26.39
N ASN A 33 14.88 -20.45 25.54
CA ASN A 33 16.02 -19.62 25.10
C ASN A 33 16.63 -20.14 23.80
N ILE A 34 15.90 -20.08 22.69
CA ILE A 34 16.52 -20.30 21.37
C ILE A 34 17.24 -19.02 20.95
N ASN A 35 18.55 -19.14 20.75
CA ASN A 35 19.42 -18.08 20.27
C ASN A 35 18.97 -17.65 18.86
N ARG A 36 18.79 -16.34 18.62
CA ARG A 36 18.43 -15.75 17.30
C ARG A 36 19.33 -16.27 16.16
N ASN A 37 20.56 -16.68 16.45
CA ASN A 37 21.50 -17.22 15.47
C ASN A 37 21.17 -18.66 15.00
N GLU A 38 20.40 -19.44 15.76
CA GLU A 38 19.94 -20.78 15.33
C GLU A 38 18.71 -20.68 14.43
N ILE A 39 17.81 -19.72 14.66
CA ILE A 39 16.67 -19.41 13.78
C ILE A 39 17.17 -18.91 12.41
N LYS A 40 18.24 -18.10 12.39
CA LYS A 40 18.94 -17.70 11.15
C LYS A 40 19.49 -18.89 10.35
N LYS A 41 19.84 -20.00 11.00
CA LYS A 41 20.46 -21.17 10.37
C LYS A 41 19.47 -22.08 9.63
N ILE A 42 18.19 -22.00 9.98
CA ILE A 42 17.13 -22.83 9.37
C ILE A 42 16.52 -22.15 8.13
N GLY A 43 16.85 -20.87 7.89
CA GLY A 43 16.40 -20.14 6.70
C GLY A 43 14.90 -19.90 6.75
N ALA A 44 14.48 -18.68 7.11
CA ALA A 44 13.07 -18.27 7.03
C ALA A 44 12.46 -18.55 5.65
N ASP A 45 13.29 -18.52 4.60
CA ASP A 45 12.94 -18.87 3.23
C ASP A 45 12.59 -20.35 3.05
N GLN A 46 13.31 -21.27 3.71
CA GLN A 46 13.03 -22.70 3.63
C GLN A 46 11.72 -23.03 4.36
N LEU A 47 11.51 -22.45 5.55
CA LEU A 47 10.27 -22.64 6.31
C LEU A 47 9.07 -22.05 5.58
N SER A 48 9.23 -20.86 4.98
CA SER A 48 8.22 -20.22 4.15
C SER A 48 7.90 -21.06 2.90
N HIS A 49 8.93 -21.50 2.18
CA HIS A 49 8.80 -22.36 1.00
C HIS A 49 8.09 -23.68 1.32
N ASP A 50 8.43 -24.32 2.45
CA ASP A 50 7.82 -25.59 2.86
C ASP A 50 6.35 -25.40 3.28
N ILE A 51 6.01 -24.29 3.94
CA ILE A 51 4.62 -23.95 4.31
C ILE A 51 3.79 -23.64 3.07
N PHE A 52 4.28 -22.81 2.14
CA PHE A 52 3.54 -22.45 0.92
C PHE A 52 3.41 -23.61 -0.05
N GLY A 53 4.48 -24.40 -0.25
CA GLY A 53 4.43 -25.62 -1.05
C GLY A 53 3.48 -26.68 -0.48
N PHE A 54 3.28 -26.68 0.84
CA PHE A 54 2.31 -27.55 1.50
C PHE A 54 0.86 -27.06 1.32
N ILE A 55 0.61 -25.75 1.44
CA ILE A 55 -0.72 -25.15 1.19
C ILE A 55 -1.20 -25.47 -0.23
N ASP A 56 -0.32 -25.41 -1.22
CA ASP A 56 -0.69 -25.70 -2.61
C ASP A 56 -0.94 -27.19 -2.86
N LYS A 57 -0.23 -28.09 -2.16
CA LYS A 57 -0.56 -29.53 -2.16
C LYS A 57 -1.92 -29.81 -1.54
N LEU A 58 -2.27 -29.14 -0.44
CA LEU A 58 -3.59 -29.27 0.20
C LEU A 58 -4.72 -28.78 -0.71
N LYS A 59 -4.55 -27.61 -1.36
CA LYS A 59 -5.51 -27.12 -2.35
C LYS A 59 -5.71 -28.12 -3.48
N THR A 60 -4.62 -28.72 -3.97
CA THR A 60 -4.67 -29.74 -5.02
C THR A 60 -5.45 -30.98 -4.58
N VAL A 61 -5.24 -31.47 -3.35
CA VAL A 61 -6.00 -32.60 -2.80
C VAL A 61 -7.49 -32.26 -2.67
N VAL A 62 -7.83 -31.07 -2.15
CA VAL A 62 -9.22 -30.63 -1.99
C VAL A 62 -9.92 -30.48 -3.35
N SER A 63 -9.27 -29.86 -4.33
CA SER A 63 -9.81 -29.72 -5.69
C SER A 63 -9.97 -31.07 -6.40
N ASN A 64 -9.11 -32.05 -6.11
CA ASN A 64 -9.23 -33.41 -6.67
C ASN A 64 -10.35 -34.23 -6.01
N LEU A 65 -10.70 -33.93 -4.75
CA LEU A 65 -11.81 -34.58 -4.03
C LEU A 65 -13.18 -34.02 -4.46
N GLU A 66 -13.23 -32.77 -4.92
CA GLU A 66 -14.46 -32.06 -5.29
C GLU A 66 -15.28 -32.73 -6.42
N PRO A 67 -14.67 -33.26 -7.51
CA PRO A 67 -15.40 -33.97 -8.56
C PRO A 67 -15.70 -35.45 -8.25
N ILE A 68 -15.11 -36.03 -7.21
CA ILE A 68 -15.25 -37.48 -6.87
C ILE A 68 -16.51 -37.75 -6.03
N ILE A 69 -17.34 -36.75 -5.73
CA ILE A 69 -18.63 -36.93 -5.03
C ILE A 69 -19.78 -36.84 -6.06
N PRO A 70 -20.07 -37.89 -6.85
CA PRO A 70 -21.26 -37.90 -7.70
C PRO A 70 -22.54 -37.92 -6.85
N ALA A 71 -23.57 -37.25 -7.37
CA ALA A 71 -24.93 -37.19 -6.81
C ALA A 71 -25.60 -38.56 -6.57
N ALA A 72 -25.00 -39.66 -7.03
CA ALA A 72 -25.50 -41.03 -6.88
C ALA A 72 -25.21 -41.68 -5.51
N TRP A 73 -24.51 -41.01 -4.58
CA TRP A 73 -24.12 -41.59 -3.28
C TRP A 73 -25.02 -41.19 -2.10
N ALA A 74 -26.21 -40.63 -2.38
CA ALA A 74 -27.07 -40.02 -1.37
C ALA A 74 -27.79 -40.99 -0.40
N SER A 75 -27.66 -42.31 -0.54
CA SER A 75 -28.42 -43.28 0.27
C SER A 75 -27.59 -44.32 1.02
N ASN A 76 -26.25 -44.26 1.00
CA ASN A 76 -25.41 -45.24 1.68
C ASN A 76 -24.83 -44.69 2.99
N GLU A 77 -24.86 -45.48 4.06
CA GLU A 77 -24.41 -45.10 5.41
C GLU A 77 -22.95 -44.62 5.43
N GLU A 78 -22.11 -45.21 4.56
CA GLU A 78 -20.72 -44.77 4.32
C GLU A 78 -20.61 -43.31 3.83
N CYS A 79 -21.59 -42.79 3.09
CA CYS A 79 -21.58 -41.41 2.61
C CYS A 79 -21.81 -40.41 3.76
N ASN A 80 -22.62 -40.78 4.76
CA ASN A 80 -22.84 -39.94 5.93
C ASN A 80 -21.58 -39.87 6.81
N THR A 81 -20.87 -41.00 6.94
CA THR A 81 -19.57 -41.05 7.63
C THR A 81 -18.53 -40.17 6.94
N LEU A 82 -18.41 -40.25 5.61
CA LEU A 82 -17.48 -39.41 4.84
C LEU A 82 -17.84 -37.92 4.87
N LYS A 83 -19.14 -37.56 4.89
CA LYS A 83 -19.57 -36.17 5.08
C LYS A 83 -19.19 -35.65 6.47
N LEU A 84 -19.37 -36.46 7.51
CA LEU A 84 -19.00 -36.11 8.88
C LEU A 84 -17.47 -35.95 9.03
N GLU A 85 -16.69 -36.84 8.42
CA GLU A 85 -15.23 -36.74 8.40
C GLU A 85 -14.75 -35.50 7.63
N LYS A 86 -15.41 -35.16 6.52
CA LYS A 86 -15.11 -33.93 5.76
C LYS A 86 -15.38 -32.67 6.59
N GLU A 87 -16.52 -32.57 7.26
CA GLU A 87 -16.82 -31.40 8.11
C GLU A 87 -15.86 -31.34 9.32
N LYS A 88 -15.52 -32.47 9.95
CA LYS A 88 -14.52 -32.50 11.02
C LYS A 88 -13.14 -32.03 10.55
N ALA A 89 -12.69 -32.48 9.37
CA ALA A 89 -11.42 -32.03 8.79
C ALA A 89 -11.42 -30.52 8.46
N LYS A 90 -12.57 -29.99 8.03
CA LYS A 90 -12.77 -28.56 7.78
C LYS A 90 -12.71 -27.73 9.07
N ASP A 91 -13.30 -28.22 10.16
CA ASP A 91 -13.24 -27.56 11.47
C ASP A 91 -11.83 -27.58 12.06
N GLU A 92 -11.10 -28.69 11.91
CA GLU A 92 -9.69 -28.79 12.31
C GLU A 92 -8.79 -27.83 11.50
N LEU A 93 -9.03 -27.70 10.19
CA LEU A 93 -8.34 -26.74 9.34
C LEU A 93 -8.63 -25.29 9.76
N ASN A 94 -9.89 -24.94 10.00
CA ASN A 94 -10.28 -23.60 10.45
C ASN A 94 -9.67 -23.25 11.81
N THR A 95 -9.64 -24.21 12.74
CA THR A 95 -9.00 -24.05 14.05
C THR A 95 -7.49 -23.81 13.90
N SER A 96 -6.84 -24.52 12.98
CA SER A 96 -5.40 -24.37 12.72
C SER A 96 -5.08 -23.03 12.06
N LEU A 97 -5.91 -22.57 11.12
CA LEU A 97 -5.80 -21.25 10.50
C LEU A 97 -6.01 -20.11 11.51
N ALA A 98 -6.96 -20.28 12.45
CA ALA A 98 -7.17 -19.30 13.52
C ALA A 98 -5.94 -19.17 14.42
N LYS A 99 -5.35 -20.30 14.85
CA LYS A 99 -4.09 -20.29 15.62
C LYS A 99 -2.94 -19.67 14.85
N TYR A 100 -2.84 -19.94 13.54
CA TYR A 100 -1.81 -19.31 12.70
C TYR A 100 -1.97 -17.79 12.64
N ARG A 101 -3.19 -17.28 12.45
CA ARG A 101 -3.47 -15.82 12.46
C ARG A 101 -3.16 -15.18 13.82
N GLU A 102 -3.45 -15.88 14.91
CA GLU A 102 -3.09 -15.43 16.25
C GLU A 102 -1.56 -15.32 16.41
N LEU A 103 -0.81 -16.31 15.93
CA LEU A 103 0.66 -16.26 15.92
C LEU A 103 1.19 -15.16 14.99
N GLU A 104 0.63 -14.98 13.80
CA GLU A 104 1.02 -13.92 12.86
C GLU A 104 0.85 -12.53 13.50
N ASN A 105 -0.28 -12.31 14.18
CA ASN A 105 -0.56 -11.07 14.91
C ASN A 105 0.35 -10.91 16.14
N LYS A 106 0.59 -12.00 16.89
CA LYS A 106 1.41 -11.97 18.13
C LYS A 106 2.88 -11.68 17.85
N TYR A 107 3.41 -12.23 16.76
CA TYR A 107 4.84 -12.11 16.42
C TYR A 107 5.12 -11.03 15.38
N ASN A 108 4.09 -10.34 14.89
CA ASN A 108 4.18 -9.27 13.90
C ASN A 108 5.13 -9.64 12.76
N ILE A 109 4.95 -10.84 12.23
CA ILE A 109 5.89 -11.51 11.32
C ILE A 109 6.10 -10.65 10.06
N GLN A 110 5.09 -9.89 9.65
CA GLN A 110 5.19 -8.95 8.53
C GLN A 110 6.19 -7.82 8.77
N ASP A 111 6.31 -7.32 10.00
CA ASP A 111 7.27 -6.26 10.34
C ASP A 111 8.71 -6.79 10.45
N LEU A 112 8.87 -8.03 10.92
CA LEU A 112 10.15 -8.75 10.89
C LEU A 112 10.62 -9.02 9.46
N VAL A 113 9.75 -9.55 8.60
CA VAL A 113 10.04 -9.79 7.18
C VAL A 113 10.33 -8.47 6.46
N ARG A 114 9.57 -7.41 6.71
CA ARG A 114 9.84 -6.07 6.13
C ARG A 114 11.18 -5.50 6.58
N ALA A 115 11.56 -5.68 7.84
CA ALA A 115 12.85 -5.21 8.34
C ALA A 115 14.02 -5.96 7.68
N GLU A 116 13.91 -7.28 7.54
CA GLU A 116 14.93 -8.14 6.91
C GLU A 116 15.09 -7.84 5.41
N VAL A 117 13.97 -7.69 4.69
CA VAL A 117 13.95 -7.29 3.27
C VAL A 117 14.56 -5.90 3.09
N LYS A 118 14.26 -4.96 3.99
CA LYS A 118 14.81 -3.60 3.94
C LYS A 118 16.34 -3.58 4.14
N GLU A 119 16.87 -4.35 5.08
CA GLU A 119 18.33 -4.45 5.27
C GLU A 119 19.01 -5.19 4.12
N SER A 120 18.37 -6.24 3.56
CA SER A 120 18.89 -6.97 2.40
C SER A 120 18.96 -6.09 1.14
N ILE A 121 17.90 -5.31 0.85
CA ILE A 121 17.89 -4.35 -0.26
C ILE A 121 18.96 -3.28 -0.07
N LYS A 122 19.13 -2.77 1.17
CA LYS A 122 20.15 -1.77 1.48
C LYS A 122 21.57 -2.31 1.27
N SER A 123 21.83 -3.56 1.64
CA SER A 123 23.10 -4.24 1.41
C SER A 123 23.40 -4.36 -0.08
N ILE A 124 22.46 -4.90 -0.86
CA ILE A 124 22.61 -5.10 -2.32
C ILE A 124 22.87 -3.77 -3.02
N ILE A 125 22.10 -2.72 -2.69
CA ILE A 125 22.29 -1.39 -3.27
C ILE A 125 23.68 -0.82 -2.91
N SER A 126 24.15 -1.03 -1.67
CA SER A 126 25.47 -0.53 -1.25
C SER A 126 26.63 -1.25 -1.94
N GLU A 127 26.49 -2.55 -2.21
CA GLU A 127 27.50 -3.36 -2.87
C GLU A 127 27.57 -3.05 -4.37
N GLU A 128 26.41 -2.99 -5.05
CA GLU A 128 26.32 -2.65 -6.47
C GLU A 128 26.76 -1.20 -6.74
N LEU A 129 26.29 -0.23 -5.96
CA LEU A 129 26.75 1.16 -6.10
C LEU A 129 28.22 1.32 -5.70
N GLY A 130 28.67 0.58 -4.69
CA GLY A 130 30.07 0.55 -4.26
C GLY A 130 31.03 0.01 -5.33
N ALA A 131 30.56 -0.87 -6.20
CA ALA A 131 31.33 -1.38 -7.35
C ALA A 131 31.24 -0.47 -8.59
N ILE A 132 30.06 0.11 -8.86
CA ILE A 132 29.82 0.94 -10.04
C ILE A 132 30.48 2.31 -9.93
N ILE A 133 30.45 2.94 -8.75
CA ILE A 133 30.95 4.31 -8.57
C ILE A 133 32.47 4.38 -8.81
N PRO A 134 33.34 3.54 -8.22
CA PRO A 134 34.77 3.58 -8.50
C PRO A 134 35.08 3.28 -9.96
N THR A 135 34.42 2.29 -10.55
CA THR A 135 34.65 1.89 -11.95
C THR A 135 34.28 3.02 -12.93
N THR A 136 33.18 3.71 -12.66
CA THR A 136 32.73 4.86 -13.47
C THR A 136 33.62 6.09 -13.25
N VAL A 137 34.02 6.36 -12.00
CA VAL A 137 34.94 7.47 -11.67
C VAL A 137 36.32 7.25 -12.28
N THR A 138 36.88 6.03 -12.22
CA THR A 138 38.17 5.70 -12.83
C THR A 138 38.10 5.74 -14.36
N SER A 139 37.00 5.26 -14.96
CA SER A 139 36.79 5.29 -16.42
C SER A 139 36.62 6.71 -16.96
N CYS A 140 35.89 7.58 -16.25
CA CYS A 140 35.58 8.94 -16.70
C CYS A 140 36.68 9.94 -16.34
N MET A 141 37.34 9.81 -15.18
CA MET A 141 38.35 10.80 -14.76
C MET A 141 39.77 10.42 -15.17
N GLY A 142 40.10 9.13 -15.30
CA GLY A 142 41.45 8.68 -15.64
C GLY A 142 41.90 9.09 -17.04
N LYS A 143 41.00 8.98 -18.04
CA LYS A 143 41.34 9.24 -19.45
C LYS A 143 41.37 10.73 -19.81
N ASP A 144 40.61 11.56 -19.11
CA ASP A 144 40.55 13.00 -19.36
C ASP A 144 41.61 13.77 -18.54
N MET A 145 41.97 13.33 -17.33
CA MET A 145 43.08 13.93 -16.59
C MET A 145 44.44 13.68 -17.24
N GLU A 146 44.73 12.47 -17.74
CA GLU A 146 46.01 12.22 -18.43
C GLU A 146 46.17 13.12 -19.66
N LYS A 147 45.11 13.30 -20.46
CA LYS A 147 45.14 14.21 -21.61
C LYS A 147 45.30 15.68 -21.22
N ILE A 148 44.69 16.13 -20.13
CA ILE A 148 44.81 17.52 -19.66
C ILE A 148 46.20 17.79 -19.06
N VAL A 149 46.77 16.82 -18.33
CA VAL A 149 48.10 16.94 -17.73
C VAL A 149 49.19 16.90 -18.81
N SER A 150 49.08 16.01 -19.82
CA SER A 150 50.05 15.97 -20.93
C SER A 150 50.04 17.25 -21.76
N LYS A 151 48.87 17.86 -21.99
CA LYS A 151 48.77 19.15 -22.69
C LYS A 151 49.31 20.33 -21.87
N ALA A 152 49.08 20.33 -20.56
CA ALA A 152 49.57 21.40 -19.68
C ALA A 152 51.09 21.38 -19.45
N VAL A 153 51.76 20.24 -19.67
CA VAL A 153 53.23 20.14 -19.59
C VAL A 153 53.90 20.59 -20.89
N GLU A 154 53.26 20.44 -22.05
CA GLU A 154 53.78 20.94 -23.33
C GLU A 154 53.61 22.46 -23.50
N ASP A 155 52.57 23.06 -22.91
CA ASP A 155 52.25 24.49 -23.10
C ASP A 155 52.92 25.44 -22.08
N ASN A 156 53.64 24.94 -21.06
CA ASN A 156 54.23 25.77 -20.00
C ASN A 156 55.66 26.24 -20.29
N ASN A 157 55.81 26.90 -21.45
CA ASN A 157 56.96 27.74 -21.73
C ASN A 157 56.51 29.20 -21.86
N ILE A 158 55.86 29.77 -20.83
CA ILE A 158 55.72 31.23 -20.67
C ILE A 158 55.66 31.59 -19.17
N LYS A 159 56.63 32.40 -18.75
CA LYS A 159 56.60 33.23 -17.54
C LYS A 159 55.31 34.04 -17.49
N THR A 160 54.54 33.98 -16.39
CA THR A 160 54.13 35.14 -15.57
C THR A 160 53.04 34.78 -14.55
N SER A 161 53.16 35.40 -13.37
CA SER A 161 52.22 35.39 -12.23
C SER A 161 52.15 34.09 -11.42
N ILE A 162 53.03 34.00 -10.42
CA ILE A 162 52.80 33.16 -9.23
C ILE A 162 51.62 33.80 -8.49
N GLN A 163 50.39 33.45 -8.86
CA GLN A 163 49.26 33.52 -7.95
C GLN A 163 49.52 32.44 -6.88
N SER A 164 49.58 32.86 -5.62
CA SER A 164 49.93 32.00 -4.50
C SER A 164 49.11 30.70 -4.56
N TYR A 165 49.76 29.54 -4.41
CA TYR A 165 49.09 28.24 -4.35
C TYR A 165 47.94 28.21 -3.33
N ALA A 166 47.97 29.07 -2.31
CA ALA A 166 46.90 29.29 -1.34
C ALA A 166 45.60 29.88 -1.95
N ASP A 167 45.71 30.74 -2.97
CA ASP A 167 44.54 31.35 -3.63
C ASP A 167 43.84 30.36 -4.58
N ILE A 168 44.60 29.46 -5.19
CA ILE A 168 44.08 28.41 -6.07
C ILE A 168 43.38 27.33 -5.24
N THR A 169 44.00 26.89 -4.12
CA THR A 169 43.39 25.92 -3.21
C THR A 169 42.17 26.47 -2.48
N SER A 170 42.17 27.74 -2.07
CA SER A 170 41.00 28.35 -1.40
C SER A 170 39.80 28.52 -2.34
N LYS A 171 40.02 28.84 -3.63
CA LYS A 171 38.95 28.86 -4.65
C LYS A 171 38.40 27.47 -4.94
N GLN A 172 39.26 26.45 -5.03
CA GLN A 172 38.84 25.07 -5.24
C GLN A 172 38.10 24.51 -4.01
N GLN A 173 38.54 24.81 -2.79
CA GLN A 173 37.83 24.45 -1.56
C GLN A 173 36.48 25.15 -1.45
N LYS A 174 36.37 26.45 -1.78
CA LYS A 174 35.07 27.15 -1.80
C LYS A 174 34.11 26.53 -2.82
N LYS A 175 34.60 26.20 -4.02
CA LYS A 175 33.81 25.52 -5.05
C LYS A 175 33.34 24.14 -4.59
N LEU A 176 34.23 23.34 -3.97
CA LEU A 176 33.88 22.05 -3.37
C LEU A 176 32.90 22.18 -2.20
N VAL A 177 33.02 23.22 -1.38
CA VAL A 177 32.07 23.48 -0.27
C VAL A 177 30.71 23.93 -0.80
N GLU A 178 30.65 24.69 -1.89
CA GLU A 178 29.38 25.05 -2.56
C GLU A 178 28.74 23.84 -3.29
N GLU A 179 29.53 23.01 -3.96
CA GLU A 179 29.07 21.76 -4.57
C GLU A 179 28.61 20.76 -3.49
N VAL A 180 29.34 20.62 -2.38
CA VAL A 180 28.91 19.80 -1.25
C VAL A 180 27.64 20.36 -0.63
N LYS A 181 27.52 21.68 -0.41
CA LYS A 181 26.29 22.32 0.10
C LYS A 181 25.10 22.10 -0.82
N THR A 182 25.27 22.21 -2.14
CA THR A 182 24.19 21.93 -3.10
C THR A 182 23.84 20.43 -3.15
N VAL A 183 24.81 19.54 -2.98
CA VAL A 183 24.60 18.08 -2.90
C VAL A 183 23.93 17.64 -1.58
N THR A 184 24.29 18.22 -0.43
CA THR A 184 23.55 17.98 0.83
C THR A 184 22.16 18.58 0.79
N THR A 185 22.00 19.80 0.25
CA THR A 185 20.67 20.43 0.08
C THR A 185 19.79 19.61 -0.85
N THR A 186 20.32 19.07 -1.95
CA THR A 186 19.55 18.20 -2.86
C THR A 186 19.19 16.86 -2.21
N LYS A 187 20.08 16.24 -1.42
CA LYS A 187 19.74 15.02 -0.65
C LYS A 187 18.64 15.26 0.38
N GLU A 188 18.69 16.39 1.09
CA GLU A 188 17.66 16.76 2.08
C GLU A 188 16.32 17.06 1.40
N VAL A 189 16.31 17.80 0.29
CA VAL A 189 15.09 18.07 -0.48
C VAL A 189 14.51 16.79 -1.06
N VAL A 190 15.33 15.91 -1.66
CA VAL A 190 14.87 14.61 -2.18
C VAL A 190 14.26 13.76 -1.06
N SER A 191 14.92 13.70 0.10
CA SER A 191 14.40 12.97 1.27
C SER A 191 13.05 13.53 1.75
N GLN A 192 12.90 14.86 1.78
CA GLN A 192 11.63 15.49 2.12
C GLN A 192 10.53 15.17 1.10
N VAL A 193 10.84 15.24 -0.19
CA VAL A 193 9.90 14.88 -1.27
C VAL A 193 9.49 13.42 -1.17
N CYS A 194 10.43 12.49 -0.97
CA CYS A 194 10.10 11.07 -0.79
C CYS A 194 9.18 10.84 0.42
N ARG A 195 9.49 11.46 1.58
CA ARG A 195 8.63 11.37 2.78
C ARG A 195 7.23 11.93 2.53
N GLN A 196 7.13 13.02 1.78
CA GLN A 196 5.84 13.60 1.41
C GLN A 196 5.05 12.66 0.49
N MET A 197 5.70 12.08 -0.53
CA MET A 197 5.09 11.08 -1.42
C MET A 197 4.61 9.84 -0.65
N ASP A 198 5.39 9.34 0.29
CA ASP A 198 5.02 8.20 1.14
C ASP A 198 3.80 8.55 2.02
N THR A 199 3.80 9.75 2.60
CA THR A 199 2.67 10.26 3.41
C THR A 199 1.40 10.37 2.57
N ASP A 200 1.51 10.91 1.36
CA ASP A 200 0.38 11.03 0.43
C ASP A 200 -0.12 9.66 -0.04
N ASN A 201 0.77 8.70 -0.25
CA ASN A 201 0.41 7.31 -0.58
C ASN A 201 -0.35 6.63 0.56
N ILE A 202 0.10 6.80 1.80
CA ILE A 202 -0.59 6.27 2.99
C ILE A 202 -1.99 6.90 3.11
N GLU A 203 -2.10 8.22 2.95
CA GLU A 203 -3.39 8.91 2.99
C GLU A 203 -4.31 8.46 1.84
N ARG A 204 -3.78 8.28 0.63
CA ARG A 204 -4.55 7.78 -0.51
C ARG A 204 -5.10 6.38 -0.24
N GLN A 205 -4.31 5.49 0.38
CA GLN A 205 -4.78 4.14 0.73
C GLN A 205 -5.86 4.16 1.81
N LYS A 206 -5.75 5.04 2.82
CA LYS A 206 -6.77 5.20 3.86
C LYS A 206 -8.10 5.72 3.31
N ARG A 207 -8.04 6.63 2.34
CA ARG A 207 -9.22 7.31 1.78
C ARG A 207 -9.80 6.64 0.54
N LYS A 208 -9.19 5.58 0.02
CA LYS A 208 -9.59 4.94 -1.24
C LYS A 208 -11.05 4.46 -1.25
N LEU A 209 -11.61 4.14 -0.08
CA LEU A 209 -12.99 3.70 0.11
C LEU A 209 -13.90 4.83 0.61
N ASN A 210 -13.40 6.06 0.72
CA ASN A 210 -14.14 7.17 1.28
C ASN A 210 -14.78 8.03 0.17
N ILE A 211 -16.05 8.37 0.37
CA ILE A 211 -16.72 9.44 -0.36
C ILE A 211 -17.01 10.61 0.60
N ILE A 212 -17.20 11.80 0.03
CA ILE A 212 -17.48 13.02 0.76
C ILE A 212 -18.75 13.67 0.22
N ILE A 213 -19.72 13.91 1.09
CA ILE A 213 -20.92 14.70 0.80
C ILE A 213 -20.72 16.13 1.31
N SER A 214 -20.75 17.08 0.39
CA SER A 214 -20.54 18.50 0.67
C SER A 214 -21.87 19.26 0.68
N ASN A 215 -21.89 20.40 1.38
CA ASN A 215 -23.05 21.31 1.53
C ASN A 215 -24.27 20.73 2.27
N VAL A 216 -24.10 19.64 3.02
CA VAL A 216 -25.16 19.09 3.88
C VAL A 216 -25.37 20.00 5.10
N PRO A 217 -26.56 20.56 5.34
CA PRO A 217 -26.85 21.40 6.51
C PRO A 217 -26.39 20.75 7.81
N GLU A 218 -25.81 21.51 8.75
CA GLU A 218 -25.43 20.96 10.07
C GLU A 218 -26.68 20.54 10.85
N PRO A 219 -26.61 19.45 11.64
CA PRO A 219 -27.74 18.99 12.43
C PRO A 219 -28.12 20.02 13.50
N THR A 220 -29.42 20.13 13.72
CA THR A 220 -30.01 21.15 14.61
C THR A 220 -30.09 20.69 16.06
N SER A 221 -30.16 19.38 16.30
CA SER A 221 -30.21 18.81 17.64
C SER A 221 -28.96 19.15 18.46
N VAL A 222 -29.12 19.27 19.78
CA VAL A 222 -27.98 19.52 20.68
C VAL A 222 -27.27 18.21 21.06
N LYS A 223 -28.02 17.10 21.16
CA LYS A 223 -27.50 15.83 21.65
C LYS A 223 -26.70 15.09 20.57
N PRO A 224 -25.53 14.51 20.90
CA PRO A 224 -24.68 13.84 19.92
C PRO A 224 -25.38 12.71 19.14
N ARG A 225 -26.23 11.92 19.80
CA ARG A 225 -26.95 10.80 19.15
C ARG A 225 -27.99 11.30 18.15
N GLU A 226 -28.78 12.31 18.52
CA GLU A 226 -29.80 12.90 17.65
C GLU A 226 -29.14 13.57 16.42
N LYS A 227 -27.98 14.20 16.58
CA LYS A 227 -27.18 14.72 15.45
C LYS A 227 -26.75 13.62 14.47
N TYR A 228 -26.31 12.48 15.00
CA TYR A 228 -25.95 11.33 14.19
C TYR A 228 -27.17 10.77 13.44
N ASP A 229 -28.32 10.69 14.10
CA ASP A 229 -29.56 10.21 13.50
C ASP A 229 -30.07 11.15 12.40
N GLU A 230 -29.96 12.47 12.57
CA GLU A 230 -30.24 13.47 11.52
C GLU A 230 -29.35 13.27 10.29
N ASP A 231 -28.04 13.12 10.50
CA ASP A 231 -27.09 12.90 9.41
C ASP A 231 -27.33 11.55 8.72
N MET A 232 -27.60 10.48 9.48
CA MET A 232 -27.95 9.16 8.94
C MET A 232 -29.21 9.23 8.08
N LYS A 233 -30.23 9.95 8.57
CA LYS A 233 -31.48 10.16 7.84
C LYS A 233 -31.21 10.87 6.51
N PHE A 234 -30.38 11.91 6.51
CA PHE A 234 -29.98 12.60 5.29
C PHE A 234 -29.27 11.64 4.31
N VAL A 235 -28.31 10.84 4.78
CA VAL A 235 -27.56 9.91 3.92
C VAL A 235 -28.49 8.88 3.27
N LYS A 236 -29.43 8.30 4.03
CA LYS A 236 -30.33 7.26 3.53
C LYS A 236 -31.46 7.81 2.66
N GLU A 237 -32.19 8.80 3.17
CA GLU A 237 -33.43 9.27 2.55
C GLU A 237 -33.16 10.33 1.48
N THR A 238 -32.21 11.23 1.74
CA THR A 238 -31.95 12.38 0.87
C THR A 238 -30.86 12.09 -0.16
N ALA A 239 -29.75 11.49 0.27
CA ALA A 239 -28.68 11.09 -0.66
C ALA A 239 -28.95 9.73 -1.33
N GLY A 240 -29.91 8.95 -0.80
CA GLY A 240 -30.30 7.66 -1.37
C GLY A 240 -29.28 6.55 -1.18
N ILE A 241 -28.29 6.74 -0.29
CA ILE A 241 -27.21 5.77 -0.08
C ILE A 241 -27.69 4.73 0.93
N PRO A 242 -27.86 3.46 0.53
CA PRO A 242 -28.38 2.43 1.41
C PRO A 242 -27.33 2.03 2.45
N GLN A 243 -27.77 1.48 3.60
CA GLN A 243 -26.87 1.22 4.72
C GLN A 243 -25.85 0.11 4.42
N GLU A 244 -26.27 -0.86 3.62
CA GLU A 244 -25.46 -1.97 3.15
C GLU A 244 -24.26 -1.54 2.29
N ASP A 245 -24.28 -0.34 1.71
CA ASP A 245 -23.20 0.16 0.87
C ASP A 245 -22.04 0.77 1.68
N PHE A 246 -22.23 1.04 2.98
CA PHE A 246 -21.20 1.71 3.80
C PHE A 246 -21.01 1.12 5.20
N GLU A 247 -19.76 1.13 5.64
CA GLU A 247 -19.35 0.62 6.96
C GLU A 247 -19.49 1.68 8.07
N ALA A 248 -19.21 2.94 7.73
CA ALA A 248 -19.16 4.03 8.68
C ALA A 248 -19.41 5.37 8.00
N PHE A 249 -19.94 6.33 8.76
CA PHE A 249 -19.98 7.73 8.34
C PHE A 249 -19.77 8.66 9.54
N TYR A 250 -19.27 9.86 9.27
CA TYR A 250 -19.06 10.91 10.27
C TYR A 250 -18.86 12.29 9.61
N ARG A 251 -19.08 13.37 10.36
CA ARG A 251 -18.71 14.73 9.92
C ARG A 251 -17.22 15.01 10.13
N ALA A 252 -16.57 15.57 9.12
CA ALA A 252 -15.14 15.86 9.18
C ALA A 252 -14.85 17.18 9.91
N GLY A 253 -14.03 17.10 10.98
CA GLY A 253 -13.47 18.26 11.66
C GLY A 253 -14.38 18.92 12.71
N LYS A 254 -13.87 20.01 13.29
CA LYS A 254 -14.59 20.85 14.25
C LYS A 254 -15.56 21.79 13.53
N PRO A 255 -16.68 22.20 14.15
CA PRO A 255 -17.58 23.20 13.58
C PRO A 255 -16.79 24.45 13.17
N ARG A 256 -17.08 24.96 11.97
CA ARG A 256 -16.33 26.06 11.38
C ARG A 256 -16.90 27.41 11.85
N THR A 257 -16.03 28.40 11.99
CA THR A 257 -16.42 29.77 12.36
C THR A 257 -17.03 30.56 11.21
N ASP A 258 -16.82 30.12 9.96
CA ASP A 258 -17.35 30.75 8.76
C ASP A 258 -18.80 30.36 8.44
N GLY A 259 -19.45 29.61 9.34
CA GLY A 259 -20.83 29.14 9.19
C GLY A 259 -21.02 28.06 8.12
N LYS A 260 -19.97 27.69 7.37
CA LYS A 260 -20.08 26.64 6.35
C LYS A 260 -20.22 25.28 7.03
N PRO A 261 -21.14 24.42 6.54
CA PRO A 261 -21.33 23.11 7.13
C PRO A 261 -20.08 22.24 6.93
N ARG A 262 -19.82 21.38 7.90
CA ARG A 262 -18.82 20.32 7.75
C ARG A 262 -19.31 19.27 6.76
N PRO A 263 -18.43 18.75 5.91
CA PRO A 263 -18.80 17.67 5.02
C PRO A 263 -18.98 16.36 5.79
N ILE A 264 -19.83 15.48 5.26
CA ILE A 264 -19.99 14.11 5.75
C ILE A 264 -19.02 13.22 4.96
N ILE A 265 -18.19 12.46 5.67
CA ILE A 265 -17.36 11.39 5.09
C ILE A 265 -18.09 10.08 5.32
N ILE A 266 -18.19 9.27 4.26
CA ILE A 266 -18.77 7.93 4.29
C ILE A 266 -17.70 6.96 3.81
N LYS A 267 -17.41 5.92 4.59
CA LYS A 267 -16.52 4.82 4.23
C LYS A 267 -17.37 3.70 3.63
N MET A 268 -17.24 3.51 2.33
CA MET A 268 -17.94 2.49 1.56
C MET A 268 -17.37 1.10 1.85
N VAL A 269 -18.18 0.07 1.63
CA VAL A 269 -17.77 -1.35 1.79
C VAL A 269 -16.68 -1.72 0.77
N ASP A 270 -16.84 -1.27 -0.47
CA ASP A 270 -15.89 -1.57 -1.54
C ASP A 270 -15.69 -0.38 -2.50
N ARG A 271 -14.81 -0.62 -3.47
CA ARG A 271 -14.45 0.38 -4.49
C ARG A 271 -15.55 0.57 -5.53
N GLU A 272 -16.34 -0.45 -5.82
CA GLU A 272 -17.41 -0.36 -6.82
C GLU A 272 -18.50 0.60 -6.33
N CYS A 273 -18.85 0.54 -5.04
CA CYS A 273 -19.71 1.52 -4.39
C CYS A 273 -19.15 2.94 -4.50
N VAL A 274 -17.86 3.15 -4.24
CA VAL A 274 -17.22 4.48 -4.41
C VAL A 274 -17.36 4.98 -5.85
N ASP A 275 -17.06 4.13 -6.82
CA ASP A 275 -17.08 4.50 -8.23
C ASP A 275 -18.51 4.74 -8.73
N TYR A 276 -19.50 3.98 -8.25
CA TYR A 276 -20.92 4.21 -8.51
C TYR A 276 -21.39 5.58 -7.98
N TRP A 277 -21.22 5.82 -6.67
CA TRP A 277 -21.74 7.03 -6.00
C TRP A 277 -21.00 8.32 -6.38
N THR A 278 -19.80 8.21 -6.98
CA THR A 278 -19.02 9.37 -7.45
C THR A 278 -19.00 9.52 -8.97
N ILE A 279 -19.75 8.70 -9.71
CA ILE A 279 -19.73 8.63 -11.19
C ILE A 279 -18.29 8.52 -11.70
N ASN A 280 -17.60 7.47 -11.27
CA ASN A 280 -16.19 7.21 -11.57
C ASN A 280 -15.27 8.40 -11.24
N GLY A 281 -15.56 9.12 -10.16
CA GLY A 281 -14.78 10.28 -9.72
C GLY A 281 -15.09 11.61 -10.41
N LYS A 282 -16.13 11.68 -11.26
CA LYS A 282 -16.61 12.95 -11.83
C LYS A 282 -17.30 13.84 -10.79
N GLY A 283 -17.76 13.23 -9.70
CA GLY A 283 -18.65 13.85 -8.73
C GLY A 283 -20.09 13.70 -9.15
N TYR A 284 -20.97 13.45 -8.18
CA TYR A 284 -22.40 13.32 -8.37
C TYR A 284 -23.13 14.45 -7.67
N LYS A 285 -24.04 15.10 -8.38
CA LYS A 285 -24.87 16.18 -7.84
C LYS A 285 -26.19 15.58 -7.38
N LEU A 286 -26.56 15.83 -6.13
CA LEU A 286 -27.87 15.42 -5.63
C LEU A 286 -28.93 16.36 -6.18
N GLU A 287 -29.67 15.90 -7.18
CA GLU A 287 -30.76 16.65 -7.80
C GLU A 287 -31.91 16.82 -6.81
N ASN A 288 -32.58 17.98 -6.84
CA ASN A 288 -33.71 18.31 -5.96
C ASN A 288 -33.39 18.40 -4.46
N VAL A 289 -32.11 18.37 -4.09
CA VAL A 289 -31.67 18.56 -2.70
C VAL A 289 -31.03 19.94 -2.56
N THR A 290 -31.76 20.87 -1.94
CA THR A 290 -31.21 22.15 -1.48
C THR A 290 -30.47 21.93 -0.17
N GLY A 291 -29.15 22.10 -0.23
CA GLY A 291 -28.27 22.10 0.93
C GLY A 291 -28.20 23.46 1.60
N TYR A 292 -27.08 23.71 2.27
CA TYR A 292 -26.84 24.97 2.98
C TYR A 292 -26.86 26.18 2.04
N ASN A 293 -27.58 27.25 2.44
CA ASN A 293 -27.78 28.47 1.65
C ASN A 293 -28.29 28.20 0.22
N ASP A 294 -29.24 27.28 0.08
CA ASP A 294 -29.84 26.86 -1.19
C ASP A 294 -28.82 26.31 -2.22
N GLN A 295 -27.61 25.98 -1.77
CA GLN A 295 -26.58 25.38 -2.61
C GLN A 295 -26.82 23.88 -2.77
N GLN A 296 -26.54 23.35 -3.94
CA GLN A 296 -26.67 21.91 -4.19
C GLN A 296 -25.64 21.11 -3.39
N CYS A 297 -26.07 19.94 -2.94
CA CYS A 297 -25.21 18.92 -2.33
C CYS A 297 -24.47 18.13 -3.40
N TRP A 298 -23.23 17.78 -3.10
CA TRP A 298 -22.35 17.04 -4.02
C TRP A 298 -21.69 15.87 -3.32
N ILE A 299 -21.65 14.73 -4.00
CA ILE A 299 -20.92 13.53 -3.60
C ILE A 299 -19.65 13.44 -4.43
N ASN A 300 -18.49 13.44 -3.79
CA ASN A 300 -17.18 13.35 -4.45
C ASN A 300 -16.33 12.24 -3.81
N LYS A 301 -15.21 11.89 -4.44
CA LYS A 301 -14.18 11.06 -3.80
C LYS A 301 -13.48 11.87 -2.70
N ASP A 302 -13.18 11.24 -1.56
CA ASP A 302 -12.32 11.84 -0.55
C ASP A 302 -10.85 11.71 -0.99
N LEU A 303 -10.35 12.77 -1.61
CA LEU A 303 -8.99 12.83 -2.12
C LEU A 303 -8.02 13.38 -1.06
N CYS A 304 -6.77 12.89 -1.08
CA CYS A 304 -5.70 13.49 -0.27
C CYS A 304 -5.41 14.93 -0.75
N LYS A 305 -4.60 15.68 0.00
CA LYS A 305 -4.31 17.09 -0.33
C LYS A 305 -3.70 17.22 -1.73
N ALA A 306 -2.66 16.45 -2.04
CA ALA A 306 -2.00 16.47 -3.34
C ALA A 306 -2.98 16.18 -4.50
N ASP A 307 -3.83 15.15 -4.36
CA ASP A 307 -4.80 14.78 -5.39
C ASP A 307 -5.90 15.84 -5.58
N ARG A 308 -6.34 16.50 -4.49
CA ARG A 308 -7.30 17.62 -4.57
C ARG A 308 -6.72 18.82 -5.32
N GLU A 309 -5.46 19.16 -5.05
CA GLU A 309 -4.75 20.25 -5.72
C GLU A 309 -4.59 19.92 -7.22
N ALA A 310 -4.14 18.71 -7.56
CA ALA A 310 -4.07 18.25 -8.94
C ALA A 310 -5.44 18.34 -9.65
N ALA A 311 -6.51 17.86 -9.02
CA ALA A 311 -7.86 17.93 -9.56
C ALA A 311 -8.39 19.37 -9.68
N PHE A 312 -7.95 20.29 -8.82
CA PHE A 312 -8.25 21.72 -8.95
C PHE A 312 -7.57 22.32 -10.18
N PHE A 313 -6.27 22.08 -10.38
CA PHE A 313 -5.53 22.59 -11.53
C PHE A 313 -6.12 22.09 -12.86
N VAL A 314 -6.47 20.81 -12.95
CA VAL A 314 -7.13 20.24 -14.15
C VAL A 314 -8.48 20.92 -14.44
N ARG A 315 -9.24 21.26 -13.38
CA ARG A 315 -10.52 21.97 -13.55
C ARG A 315 -10.32 23.41 -14.04
N GLU A 316 -9.36 24.13 -13.48
CA GLU A 316 -9.04 25.49 -13.90
C GLU A 316 -8.55 25.52 -15.35
N GLU A 317 -7.66 24.61 -15.73
CA GLU A 317 -7.19 24.48 -17.12
C GLU A 317 -8.34 24.17 -18.09
N ARG A 318 -9.30 23.33 -17.70
CA ARG A 318 -10.49 23.05 -18.51
C ARG A 318 -11.37 24.29 -18.68
N LYS A 319 -11.59 25.09 -17.62
CA LYS A 319 -12.35 26.35 -17.72
C LYS A 319 -11.68 27.33 -18.67
N LEU A 320 -10.35 27.46 -18.59
CA LEU A 320 -9.58 28.32 -19.49
C LEU A 320 -9.75 27.90 -20.95
N ARG A 321 -9.66 26.59 -21.25
CA ARG A 321 -9.89 26.07 -22.61
C ARG A 321 -11.32 26.33 -23.11
N MET A 322 -12.33 26.17 -22.25
CA MET A 322 -13.71 26.45 -22.62
C MET A 322 -13.91 27.93 -22.96
N ASN A 323 -13.36 28.85 -22.15
CA ASN A 323 -13.46 30.29 -22.40
C ASN A 323 -12.80 30.70 -23.73
N GLN A 324 -11.61 30.16 -24.03
CA GLN A 324 -10.93 30.40 -25.30
C GLN A 324 -11.74 29.86 -26.50
N SER A 325 -12.36 28.69 -26.36
CA SER A 325 -13.19 28.12 -27.42
C SER A 325 -14.46 28.94 -27.69
N SER A 326 -15.07 29.52 -26.64
CA SER A 326 -16.24 30.40 -26.80
C SER A 326 -15.89 31.74 -27.46
N GLU A 327 -14.70 32.30 -27.19
CA GLU A 327 -14.23 33.54 -27.83
C GLU A 327 -13.91 33.35 -29.32
N THR A 328 -13.43 32.16 -29.70
CA THR A 328 -13.07 31.85 -31.10
C THR A 328 -14.31 31.57 -31.96
N GLN A 329 -15.44 31.22 -31.35
CA GLN A 329 -16.69 30.86 -32.04
C GLN A 329 -17.71 32.00 -32.20
N THR A 330 -17.44 33.22 -31.74
CA THR A 330 -18.25 34.41 -32.09
C THR A 330 -17.85 34.95 -33.47
N PRO A 331 -18.62 34.70 -34.55
CA PRO A 331 -18.38 35.33 -35.84
C PRO A 331 -19.03 36.73 -35.85
N LYS A 332 -18.38 37.68 -36.52
CA LYS A 332 -18.97 38.97 -36.89
C LYS A 332 -20.06 38.82 -37.95
#